data_AF-A0A378FNN3-F1
#
_entry.id   AF-A0A378FNN3-F1
#
_cell.length_a   1.000
_cell.length_b   1.000
_cell.length_c   1.000
_cell.angle_alpha   90.00
_cell.angle_beta   90.00
_cell.angle_gamma   90.00
#
_symmetry.space_group_name_H-M   'P 1'
#
loop_
_entity.id
_entity.type
_entity.pdbx_description
1 polymer ?
#
loop_
_entity_poly.entity_id
_entity_poly.type
_entity_poly.pdbx_seq_one_letter_code
_entity_poly.pdbx_strand_id
1 'polypeptide(L)'
;MDTVLVNAAECEPMLKVDQQLMAQQADRLIRGLGYAMTATGAREGIIALKAKYAPAIAALTPRLPEWARLHILPDVYPAGDEVLTIWLATGRRVPPAALPVSVGVVVNNVQTVLNIARAVEQAIR
;
A
#
# COMPACT_ATOMS: atom_id res chain seq x y z
N MET A 1 12.76 -3.44 -8.90
CA MET A 1 11.46 -2.74 -8.86
C MET A 1 11.72 -1.31 -8.43
N ASP A 2 10.87 -0.36 -8.79
CA ASP A 2 11.05 1.04 -8.35
C ASP A 2 10.23 1.34 -7.11
N THR A 3 8.97 0.88 -7.12
CA THR A 3 7.96 1.23 -6.12
C THR A 3 7.25 -0.02 -5.61
N VAL A 4 7.03 -0.09 -4.28
CA VAL A 4 6.03 -0.98 -3.67
C VAL A 4 4.81 -0.13 -3.30
N LEU A 5 3.67 -0.46 -3.87
CA LEU A 5 2.39 0.21 -3.67
C LEU A 5 1.48 -0.67 -2.81
N VAL A 6 1.07 -0.15 -1.65
CA VAL A 6 0.02 -0.75 -0.83
C VAL A 6 -1.31 -0.19 -1.32
N ASN A 7 -2.12 -1.04 -1.97
CA ASN A 7 -3.50 -0.68 -2.30
C ASN A 7 -4.35 -0.86 -1.04
N ALA A 8 -4.71 0.25 -0.41
CA ALA A 8 -5.56 0.28 0.77
C ALA A 8 -6.92 0.91 0.47
N ALA A 9 -7.32 0.99 -0.80
CA ALA A 9 -8.57 1.58 -1.25
C ALA A 9 -9.69 0.54 -1.39
N GLU A 10 -10.00 -0.18 -0.30
CA GLU A 10 -11.13 -1.12 -0.21
C GLU A 10 -12.42 -0.43 -0.73
N CYS A 11 -13.02 -1.01 -1.77
CA CYS A 11 -14.17 -0.45 -2.48
C CYS A 11 -15.45 -1.25 -2.24
N GLU A 12 -15.33 -2.42 -1.64
CA GLU A 12 -16.39 -3.37 -1.33
C GLU A 12 -17.28 -2.81 -0.21
N PRO A 13 -18.59 -2.60 -0.47
CA PRO A 13 -19.52 -2.19 0.57
C PRO A 13 -19.52 -3.21 1.72
N MET A 14 -19.51 -2.73 2.97
CA MET A 14 -19.48 -3.50 4.23
C MET A 14 -18.14 -4.07 4.69
N LEU A 15 -17.11 -4.10 3.83
CA LEU A 15 -15.75 -4.42 4.28
C LEU A 15 -15.05 -3.14 4.76
N LYS A 16 -14.58 -3.19 6.02
CA LYS A 16 -13.93 -2.08 6.74
C LYS A 16 -12.59 -2.52 7.34
N VAL A 17 -12.12 -3.69 6.95
CA VAL A 17 -11.06 -4.40 7.66
C VAL A 17 -9.74 -3.69 7.43
N ASP A 18 -9.46 -3.26 6.20
CA ASP A 18 -8.19 -2.62 5.87
C ASP A 18 -8.01 -1.28 6.60
N GLN A 19 -9.03 -0.42 6.63
CA GLN A 19 -8.94 0.85 7.35
C GLN A 19 -8.73 0.68 8.86
N GLN A 20 -9.33 -0.36 9.46
CA GLN A 20 -9.16 -0.66 10.89
C GLN A 20 -7.77 -1.23 11.17
N LEU A 21 -7.30 -2.15 10.33
CA LEU A 21 -5.97 -2.74 10.44
C LEU A 21 -4.88 -1.67 10.29
N MET A 22 -5.00 -0.75 9.32
CA MET A 22 -4.05 0.35 9.17
C MET A 22 -3.99 1.23 10.42
N ALA A 23 -5.15 1.56 11.01
CA ALA A 23 -5.20 2.39 12.21
C ALA A 23 -4.61 1.68 13.44
N GLN A 24 -4.87 0.38 13.60
CA GLN A 24 -4.43 -0.40 14.77
C GLN A 24 -3.01 -0.94 14.66
N GLN A 25 -2.52 -1.18 13.45
CA GLN A 25 -1.24 -1.88 13.18
C GLN A 25 -0.30 -1.05 12.30
N ALA A 26 -0.38 0.28 12.38
CA ALA A 26 0.42 1.20 11.57
C ALA A 26 1.92 0.87 11.59
N ASP A 27 2.51 0.66 12.78
CA ASP A 27 3.93 0.32 12.93
C ASP A 27 4.30 -0.97 12.18
N ARG A 28 3.43 -1.98 12.24
CA ARG A 28 3.64 -3.26 11.58
C ARG A 28 3.47 -3.14 10.07
N LEU A 29 2.54 -2.32 9.61
CA LEU A 29 2.36 -2.04 8.19
C LEU A 29 3.60 -1.36 7.60
N ILE A 30 4.14 -0.35 8.29
CA ILE A 30 5.38 0.34 7.85
C ILE A 30 6.57 -0.63 7.80
N ARG A 31 6.76 -1.48 8.82
CA ARG A 31 7.82 -2.50 8.77
C ARG A 31 7.62 -3.50 7.63
N GLY A 32 6.40 -4.00 7.46
CA GLY A 32 6.06 -4.92 6.38
C GLY A 32 6.33 -4.33 5.00
N LEU A 33 6.01 -3.04 4.80
CA LEU A 33 6.33 -2.32 3.58
C LEU A 33 7.84 -2.23 3.38
N GLY A 34 8.60 -1.90 4.42
CA GLY A 34 10.06 -1.89 4.38
C GLY A 34 10.64 -3.27 3.99
N TYR A 35 10.12 -4.37 4.55
CA TYR A 35 10.55 -5.71 4.17
C TYR A 35 10.22 -6.05 2.71
N ALA A 36 9.04 -5.70 2.24
CA ALA A 36 8.65 -5.87 0.83
C ALA A 36 9.56 -5.05 -0.10
N MET A 37 9.94 -3.83 0.30
CA MET A 37 10.87 -3.00 -0.46
C MET A 37 12.26 -3.62 -0.53
N THR A 38 12.80 -4.10 0.59
CA THR A 38 14.09 -4.82 0.62
C THR A 38 14.06 -6.05 -0.28
N ALA A 39 13.00 -6.85 -0.23
CA ALA A 39 12.88 -8.07 -1.04
C ALA A 39 12.77 -7.78 -2.55
N THR A 40 12.25 -6.62 -2.94
CA THR A 40 12.02 -6.24 -4.35
C THR A 40 13.07 -5.28 -4.91
N GLY A 41 13.95 -4.76 -4.06
CA GLY A 41 14.91 -3.69 -4.38
C GLY A 41 14.27 -2.33 -4.67
N ALA A 42 13.02 -2.11 -4.26
CA ALA A 42 12.30 -0.86 -4.48
C ALA A 42 12.84 0.27 -3.59
N ARG A 43 12.79 1.50 -4.12
CA ARG A 43 13.31 2.71 -3.45
C ARG A 43 12.21 3.58 -2.85
N GLU A 44 10.97 3.42 -3.31
CA GLU A 44 9.81 4.15 -2.81
C GLU A 44 8.72 3.19 -2.34
N GLY A 45 8.15 3.46 -1.17
CA GLY A 45 6.93 2.86 -0.67
C GLY A 45 5.76 3.83 -0.76
N ILE A 46 4.63 3.40 -1.28
CA ILE A 46 3.41 4.22 -1.32
C ILE A 46 2.29 3.47 -0.63
N ILE A 47 1.55 4.13 0.25
CA ILE A 47 0.29 3.61 0.79
C ILE A 47 -0.85 4.45 0.20
N ALA A 48 -1.63 3.86 -0.71
CA ALA A 48 -2.72 4.53 -1.39
C ALA A 48 -4.06 4.25 -0.69
N LEU A 49 -4.70 5.29 -0.15
CA LEU A 49 -5.88 5.18 0.70
C LEU A 49 -6.85 6.35 0.48
N LYS A 50 -8.10 6.20 0.91
CA LYS A 50 -9.15 7.23 0.74
C LYS A 50 -9.08 8.28 1.84
N ALA A 51 -9.42 9.52 1.52
CA ALA A 51 -9.43 10.64 2.48
C ALA A 51 -10.30 10.37 3.73
N LYS A 52 -11.39 9.60 3.57
CA LYS A 52 -12.29 9.23 4.67
C LYS A 52 -11.68 8.27 5.70
N TYR A 53 -10.51 7.68 5.43
CA TYR A 53 -9.82 6.80 6.37
C TYR A 53 -8.96 7.61 7.35
N ALA A 54 -9.56 8.65 7.94
CA ALA A 54 -8.89 9.60 8.83
C ALA A 54 -8.14 8.94 10.00
N PRO A 55 -8.67 7.89 10.68
CA PRO A 55 -7.91 7.20 11.72
C PRO A 55 -6.63 6.54 11.22
N ALA A 56 -6.65 5.95 10.01
CA ALA A 56 -5.47 5.34 9.40
C ALA A 56 -4.44 6.40 9.00
N ILE A 57 -4.89 7.52 8.41
CA ILE A 57 -4.02 8.65 8.05
C ILE A 57 -3.32 9.19 9.32
N ALA A 58 -4.08 9.44 10.39
CA ALA A 58 -3.54 9.94 11.65
C ALA A 58 -2.53 8.97 12.29
N ALA A 59 -2.77 7.66 12.20
CA ALA A 59 -1.85 6.65 12.72
C ALA A 59 -0.57 6.52 11.87
N LEU A 60 -0.68 6.55 10.55
CA LEU A 60 0.45 6.32 9.62
C LEU A 60 1.36 7.54 9.47
N THR A 61 0.80 8.74 9.36
CA THR A 61 1.55 9.97 9.06
C THR A 61 2.78 10.18 9.96
N PRO A 62 2.70 10.10 11.30
CA PRO A 62 3.87 10.31 12.16
C PRO A 62 4.91 9.17 12.11
N ARG A 63 4.59 8.06 11.43
CA ARG A 63 5.44 6.86 11.32
C ARG A 63 6.08 6.71 9.94
N LEU A 64 5.79 7.62 9.01
CA LEU A 64 6.35 7.54 7.66
C LEU A 64 7.85 7.85 7.67
N PRO A 65 8.70 6.91 7.23
CA PRO A 65 10.10 7.19 6.93
C PRO A 65 10.24 7.98 5.61
N GLU A 66 11.43 8.52 5.34
CA GLU A 66 11.70 9.30 4.11
C GLU A 66 11.43 8.55 2.81
N TRP A 67 11.58 7.22 2.81
CA TRP A 67 11.34 6.38 1.64
C TRP A 67 9.87 6.02 1.42
N ALA A 68 8.95 6.47 2.29
CA ALA A 68 7.53 6.17 2.20
C ALA A 68 6.65 7.42 2.20
N ARG A 69 5.49 7.33 1.54
CA ARG A 69 4.45 8.36 1.60
C ARG A 69 3.04 7.80 1.53
N LEU A 70 2.08 8.61 2.01
CA LEU A 70 0.66 8.38 1.74
C LEU A 70 0.30 8.97 0.36
N HIS A 71 -0.60 8.30 -0.34
CA HIS A 71 -1.28 8.86 -1.51
C HIS A 71 -2.78 8.84 -1.26
N ILE A 72 -3.39 10.04 -1.23
CA ILE A 72 -4.84 10.17 -0.99
C ILE A 72 -5.57 10.02 -2.33
N LEU A 73 -6.30 8.92 -2.46
CA LEU A 73 -7.10 8.63 -3.65
C LEU A 73 -8.43 9.41 -3.61
N PRO A 74 -8.94 9.85 -4.78
CA PRO A 74 -10.27 10.44 -4.89
C PRO A 74 -11.35 9.41 -4.50
N ASP A 75 -12.43 9.84 -3.86
CA ASP A 75 -13.56 8.98 -3.49
C ASP A 75 -14.52 8.77 -4.67
N VAL A 76 -13.97 8.30 -5.79
CA VAL A 76 -14.72 7.95 -7.01
C VAL A 76 -14.58 6.46 -7.27
N TYR A 77 -15.60 5.83 -7.84
CA TYR A 77 -15.52 4.42 -8.23
C TYR A 77 -15.14 4.29 -9.71
N PRO A 78 -14.18 3.41 -10.09
CA PRO A 78 -13.39 2.51 -9.24
C PRO A 78 -11.97 3.03 -8.94
N ALA A 79 -11.78 3.95 -7.99
CA ALA A 79 -10.45 4.44 -7.55
C ALA A 79 -9.53 3.35 -6.98
N GLY A 80 -10.08 2.22 -6.51
CA GLY A 80 -9.33 1.07 -5.99
C GLY A 80 -8.95 0.03 -7.04
N ASP A 81 -9.30 0.24 -8.31
CA ASP A 81 -8.78 -0.58 -9.41
C ASP A 81 -7.25 -0.49 -9.45
N GLU A 82 -6.57 -1.63 -9.63
CA GLU A 82 -5.11 -1.71 -9.52
C GLU A 82 -4.41 -0.80 -10.54
N VAL A 83 -4.87 -0.81 -11.80
CA VAL A 83 -4.28 0.00 -12.87
C VAL A 83 -4.53 1.48 -12.61
N LEU A 84 -5.73 1.83 -12.16
CA LEU A 84 -6.07 3.22 -11.83
C LEU A 84 -5.28 3.71 -10.60
N THR A 85 -5.13 2.87 -9.58
CA THR A 85 -4.38 3.19 -8.36
C THR A 85 -2.91 3.43 -8.68
N ILE A 86 -2.30 2.61 -9.54
CA ILE A 86 -0.93 2.82 -10.03
C ILE A 86 -0.83 4.16 -10.74
N TRP A 87 -1.75 4.46 -11.66
CA TRP A 87 -1.71 5.71 -12.41
C TRP A 87 -1.85 6.95 -11.51
N LEU A 88 -2.82 6.95 -10.60
CA LEU A 88 -3.05 8.07 -9.68
C LEU A 88 -1.86 8.25 -8.72
N ALA A 89 -1.32 7.15 -8.19
CA ALA A 89 -0.26 7.20 -7.19
C ALA A 89 1.14 7.48 -7.75
N THR A 90 1.41 7.07 -8.99
CA THR A 90 2.78 7.06 -9.56
C THR A 90 2.90 7.83 -10.89
N GLY A 91 1.79 8.17 -11.54
CA GLY A 91 1.76 8.71 -12.90
C GLY A 91 2.04 7.68 -14.00
N ARG A 92 2.35 6.42 -13.66
CA ARG A 92 2.70 5.35 -14.62
C ARG A 92 1.45 4.71 -15.18
N ARG A 93 1.46 4.41 -16.48
CA ARG A 93 0.34 3.75 -17.17
C ARG A 93 0.71 2.31 -17.48
N VAL A 94 -0.04 1.36 -16.92
CA VAL A 94 0.08 -0.06 -17.26
C VAL A 94 -0.52 -0.27 -18.66
N PRO A 95 0.23 -0.78 -19.65
CA PRO A 95 -0.33 -1.09 -20.96
C PRO A 95 -1.45 -2.14 -20.87
N PRO A 96 -2.41 -2.14 -21.82
CA PRO A 96 -3.42 -3.18 -21.89
C PRO A 96 -2.79 -4.58 -21.89
N ALA A 97 -3.35 -5.49 -21.09
CA ALA A 97 -2.88 -6.87 -20.89
C ALA A 97 -1.47 -7.04 -20.31
N ALA A 98 -0.80 -5.95 -19.89
CA ALA A 98 0.46 -6.02 -19.16
C ALA A 98 0.23 -6.07 -17.65
N LEU A 99 1.24 -6.53 -16.91
CA LEU A 99 1.23 -6.57 -15.45
C LEU A 99 1.86 -5.29 -14.85
N PRO A 100 1.50 -4.89 -13.61
CA PRO A 100 2.12 -3.76 -12.90
C PRO A 100 3.66 -3.77 -12.89
N VAL A 101 4.25 -4.97 -12.80
CA VAL A 101 5.71 -5.14 -12.82
C VAL A 101 6.36 -4.64 -14.11
N SER A 102 5.62 -4.60 -15.23
CA SER A 102 6.11 -4.04 -16.51
C SER A 102 6.41 -2.54 -16.43
N VAL A 103 5.80 -1.84 -15.46
CA VAL A 103 6.04 -0.43 -15.18
C VAL A 103 6.79 -0.24 -13.87
N GLY A 104 7.48 -1.27 -13.36
CA GLY A 104 8.33 -1.19 -12.18
C GLY A 104 7.59 -1.04 -10.85
N VAL A 105 6.29 -1.36 -10.80
CA VAL A 105 5.47 -1.27 -9.58
C VAL A 105 5.05 -2.66 -9.13
N VAL A 106 5.23 -2.94 -7.84
CA VAL A 106 4.64 -4.11 -7.17
C VAL A 106 3.48 -3.61 -6.32
N VAL A 107 2.28 -4.17 -6.51
CA VAL A 107 1.10 -3.81 -5.72
C VAL A 107 0.78 -4.92 -4.73
N ASN A 108 0.47 -4.56 -3.48
CA ASN A 108 0.03 -5.48 -2.44
C ASN A 108 -1.15 -4.89 -1.65
N ASN A 109 -2.05 -5.75 -1.18
CA ASN A 109 -3.09 -5.35 -0.24
C ASN A 109 -2.51 -5.15 1.18
N VAL A 110 -3.21 -4.39 2.02
CA VAL A 110 -2.80 -4.11 3.40
C VAL A 110 -2.52 -5.39 4.19
N GLN A 111 -3.46 -6.36 4.13
CA GLN A 111 -3.32 -7.62 4.86
C GLN A 111 -2.11 -8.45 4.40
N THR A 112 -1.79 -8.44 3.11
CA THR A 112 -0.60 -9.10 2.57
C THR A 112 0.68 -8.52 3.19
N VAL A 113 0.78 -7.19 3.26
CA VAL A 113 1.95 -6.52 3.85
C VAL A 113 2.08 -6.80 5.35
N LEU A 114 0.96 -6.84 6.08
CA LEU A 114 0.96 -7.25 7.50
C LEU A 114 1.41 -8.70 7.68
N ASN A 115 1.06 -9.59 6.75
CA ASN A 115 1.51 -10.98 6.76
C ASN A 115 2.99 -11.11 6.41
N ILE A 116 3.53 -10.29 5.50
CA ILE A 116 4.98 -10.20 5.26
C ILE A 116 5.72 -9.85 6.56
N ALA A 117 5.27 -8.81 7.27
CA ALA A 117 5.85 -8.47 8.57
C ALA A 117 5.79 -9.65 9.56
N ARG A 118 4.66 -10.37 9.60
CA ARG A 118 4.52 -11.57 10.45
C ARG A 118 5.59 -12.61 10.13
N ALA A 119 5.68 -12.96 8.84
CA ALA A 119 6.48 -14.08 8.38
C ALA A 119 7.98 -13.83 8.65
N VAL A 120 8.45 -12.60 8.38
CA VAL A 120 9.83 -12.20 8.66
C VAL A 120 10.10 -12.22 10.16
N GLU A 121 9.22 -11.63 10.99
CA GLU A 121 9.43 -11.54 12.43
C GLU A 121 9.32 -12.91 13.14
N GLN A 122 8.52 -13.85 12.60
CA GLN A 122 8.41 -15.21 13.13
C GLN A 122 9.59 -16.11 12.73
N ALA A 123 10.14 -15.95 11.52
CA ALA A 123 11.28 -16.73 11.07
C ALA A 123 12.60 -16.41 11.82
N ILE A 124 12.64 -15.29 12.54
CA ILE A 124 13.81 -14.81 13.32
C ILE A 124 13.69 -15.22 14.80
N ARG A 125 12.59 -15.87 15.21
CA ARG A 125 12.42 -16.46 16.54
C ARG A 125 12.81 -17.93 16.52
#